data_AF-A0A6A8MHA1-F1
#
_entry.id   AF-A0A6A8MHA1-F1
#
_cell.length_a   1.000
_cell.length_b   1.000
_cell.length_c   1.000
_cell.angle_alpha   90.00
_cell.angle_beta   90.00
_cell.angle_gamma   90.00
#
_symmetry.space_group_name_H-M   'P 1'
#
loop_
_entity.id
_entity.type
_entity.pdbx_description
1 polymer ?
#
loop_
_entity_poly.entity_id
_entity_poly.type
_entity_poly.pdbx_seq_one_letter_code
_entity_poly.pdbx_strand_id
1 'polypeptide(L)'
;MHNMVEITGYGIAVIGFLVVSLIIGTLTYKLVQKSGKRLIVAGKSLPLFMVGTMLAAQAVDGNSSLGAVALVYQFGFWAGAGIPIGLGVCLLLTGLVYGKKLNKMAMFTLPDYYFRRYGNGAEGISGILMIVSFVILVAGNFAASGFILQTVLGIP
;
A
#
# COMPACT_ATOMS: atom_id res chain seq x y z
N MET A 1 33.83 -23.87 -4.45
CA MET A 1 32.98 -24.08 -3.27
C MET A 1 31.66 -23.37 -3.53
N HIS A 2 30.77 -24.06 -4.26
CA HIS A 2 29.41 -23.64 -4.57
C HIS A 2 28.57 -23.85 -3.30
N ASN A 3 28.25 -22.79 -2.57
CA ASN A 3 27.10 -22.84 -1.67
C ASN A 3 25.87 -22.85 -2.56
N MET A 4 25.40 -24.06 -2.86
CA MET A 4 24.05 -24.29 -3.33
C MET A 4 23.15 -23.54 -2.34
N VAL A 5 22.45 -22.53 -2.83
CA VAL A 5 21.35 -21.89 -2.10
C VAL A 5 20.41 -23.04 -1.77
N GLU A 6 20.48 -23.57 -0.55
CA GLU A 6 19.42 -24.42 -0.06
C GLU A 6 18.18 -23.55 -0.19
N ILE A 7 17.27 -23.95 -1.07
CA ILE A 7 15.94 -23.39 -1.10
C ILE A 7 15.27 -23.92 0.18
N THR A 8 15.65 -23.34 1.31
CA THR A 8 15.04 -23.52 2.62
C THR A 8 13.55 -23.26 2.42
N GLY A 9 12.66 -24.00 3.11
CA GLY A 9 11.21 -23.94 2.87
C GLY A 9 10.59 -22.54 2.74
N TYR A 10 11.25 -21.52 3.30
CA TYR A 10 10.99 -20.09 3.07
C TYR A 10 11.00 -19.65 1.58
N GLY A 11 11.97 -20.07 0.79
CA GLY A 11 12.05 -19.71 -0.63
C GLY A 11 10.89 -20.27 -1.45
N ILE A 12 10.48 -21.52 -1.15
CA ILE A 12 9.30 -22.15 -1.74
C ILE A 12 8.03 -21.40 -1.33
N ALA A 13 7.92 -20.99 -0.06
CA ALA A 13 6.78 -20.22 0.43
C ALA A 13 6.66 -18.85 -0.24
N VAL A 14 7.77 -18.14 -0.45
CA VAL A 14 7.79 -16.83 -1.14
C VAL A 14 7.38 -16.99 -2.60
N ILE A 15 7.95 -17.97 -3.30
CA ILE A 15 7.60 -18.24 -4.71
C ILE A 15 6.13 -18.63 -4.82
N GLY A 16 5.63 -19.51 -3.93
CA GLY A 16 4.24 -19.90 -3.87
C GLY A 16 3.30 -18.71 -3.67
N PHE A 17 3.62 -17.82 -2.73
CA PHE A 17 2.85 -16.60 -2.49
C PHE A 17 2.82 -15.67 -3.70
N LEU A 18 3.94 -15.48 -4.40
CA LEU A 18 4.02 -14.67 -5.61
C LEU A 18 3.15 -15.25 -6.73
N VAL A 19 3.20 -16.56 -6.94
CA VAL A 19 2.40 -17.26 -7.95
C VAL A 19 0.91 -17.13 -7.64
N VAL A 20 0.50 -17.37 -6.40
CA VAL A 20 -0.91 -17.22 -5.98
C VAL A 20 -1.38 -15.79 -6.19
N SER A 21 -0.57 -14.79 -5.79
CA SER A 21 -0.92 -13.37 -5.98
C SER A 21 -1.07 -13.00 -7.45
N LEU A 22 -0.20 -13.53 -8.32
CA LEU A 22 -0.28 -13.33 -9.77
C LEU A 22 -1.54 -13.97 -10.37
N ILE A 23 -1.90 -15.17 -9.91
CA ILE A 23 -3.12 -15.86 -10.35
C ILE A 23 -4.35 -15.06 -9.94
N ILE A 24 -4.43 -14.61 -8.68
CA ILE A 24 -5.55 -13.79 -8.20
C ILE A 24 -5.65 -12.49 -9.02
N GLY A 25 -4.53 -11.83 -9.28
CA GLY A 25 -4.49 -10.60 -10.08
C GLY A 25 -4.98 -10.82 -11.52
N THR A 26 -4.50 -11.87 -12.19
CA THR A 26 -4.88 -12.19 -13.58
C THR A 26 -6.33 -12.67 -13.70
N LEU A 27 -6.85 -13.40 -12.71
CA LEU A 27 -8.27 -13.78 -12.63
C LEU A 27 -9.15 -12.54 -12.43
N THR A 28 -8.73 -11.62 -11.55
CA THR A 28 -9.44 -10.35 -11.32
C THR A 28 -9.50 -9.51 -12.59
N TYR A 29 -8.41 -9.45 -13.36
CA TYR A 29 -8.39 -8.77 -14.65
C TYR A 29 -9.43 -9.34 -15.64
N LYS A 30 -9.58 -10.68 -15.70
CA LYS A 30 -10.61 -11.32 -16.51
C LYS A 30 -12.03 -11.05 -16.01
N LEU A 31 -12.23 -10.96 -14.69
CA LEU A 31 -13.53 -10.69 -14.05
C LEU A 31 -14.02 -9.24 -14.23
N VAL A 32 -13.10 -8.27 -14.39
CA VAL A 32 -13.43 -6.84 -14.44
C VAL A 32 -13.86 -6.36 -15.85
N GLN A 33 -13.85 -7.24 -16.86
CA GLN A 33 -14.43 -7.00 -18.20
C GLN A 33 -14.03 -5.63 -18.82
N LYS A 34 -12.74 -5.27 -18.75
CA LYS A 34 -12.15 -4.09 -19.41
C LYS A 34 -12.75 -2.71 -19.06
N SER A 35 -13.56 -2.60 -18.01
CA SER A 35 -14.08 -1.29 -17.57
C SER A 35 -13.20 -0.70 -16.47
N GLY A 36 -12.45 0.37 -16.78
CA GLY A 36 -11.58 1.06 -15.80
C GLY A 36 -12.35 1.58 -14.58
N LYS A 37 -13.60 1.99 -14.76
CA LYS A 37 -14.48 2.43 -13.65
C LYS A 37 -14.85 1.28 -12.71
N ARG A 38 -15.05 0.07 -13.26
CA ARG A 38 -15.35 -1.14 -12.50
C ARG A 38 -14.11 -1.68 -11.79
N LEU A 39 -12.91 -1.46 -12.34
CA LEU A 39 -11.64 -1.77 -11.69
C LEU A 39 -11.44 -0.93 -10.42
N ILE A 40 -11.73 0.38 -10.48
CA ILE A 40 -11.46 1.30 -9.37
C ILE A 40 -12.57 1.26 -8.30
N VAL A 41 -13.84 1.18 -8.69
CA VAL A 41 -14.98 1.34 -7.76
C VAL A 41 -15.71 0.03 -7.45
N ALA A 42 -15.39 -1.06 -8.17
CA ALA A 42 -16.00 -2.38 -7.98
C ALA A 42 -17.55 -2.33 -7.84
N GLY A 43 -18.20 -1.44 -8.60
CA GLY A 43 -19.66 -1.30 -8.58
C GLY A 43 -20.27 -0.74 -7.28
N LYS A 44 -19.47 -0.17 -6.35
CA LYS A 44 -19.93 0.33 -5.03
C LYS A 44 -20.59 -0.72 -4.12
N SER A 45 -20.49 -2.01 -4.43
CA SER A 45 -21.12 -3.11 -3.68
C SER A 45 -20.20 -3.77 -2.65
N LEU A 46 -19.01 -3.22 -2.42
CA LEU A 46 -18.03 -3.83 -1.52
C LEU A 46 -18.51 -3.73 -0.05
N PRO A 47 -18.58 -4.84 0.70
CA PRO A 47 -18.97 -4.81 2.11
C PRO A 47 -17.95 -4.03 2.94
N LEU A 48 -18.43 -3.33 3.98
CA LEU A 48 -17.61 -2.46 4.82
C LEU A 48 -16.38 -3.17 5.41
N PHE A 49 -16.54 -4.44 5.78
CA PHE A 49 -15.44 -5.27 6.30
C PHE A 49 -14.29 -5.39 5.30
N MET A 50 -14.59 -5.64 4.02
CA MET A 50 -13.59 -5.78 2.95
C MET A 50 -12.88 -4.45 2.66
N VAL A 51 -13.60 -3.33 2.72
CA VAL A 51 -13.01 -1.99 2.62
C VAL A 51 -12.07 -1.72 3.80
N GLY A 52 -12.47 -2.11 5.02
CA GLY A 52 -11.64 -2.00 6.22
C GLY A 52 -10.35 -2.81 6.10
N THR A 53 -10.42 -4.07 5.64
CA THR A 53 -9.23 -4.89 5.44
C THR A 53 -8.33 -4.36 4.32
N MET A 54 -8.89 -3.78 3.26
CA MET A 54 -8.10 -3.14 2.19
C MET A 54 -7.34 -1.91 2.70
N LEU A 55 -8.00 -1.06 3.49
CA LEU A 55 -7.34 0.10 4.12
C LEU A 55 -6.25 -0.33 5.12
N ALA A 56 -6.52 -1.38 5.90
CA ALA A 56 -5.54 -1.95 6.81
C ALA A 56 -4.34 -2.56 6.05
N ALA A 57 -4.58 -3.25 4.93
CA ALA A 57 -3.51 -3.79 4.11
C ALA A 57 -2.63 -2.69 3.50
N GLN A 58 -3.24 -1.57 3.08
CA GLN A 58 -2.51 -0.41 2.56
C GLN A 58 -1.62 0.27 3.61
N ALA A 59 -1.97 0.16 4.90
CA ALA A 59 -1.17 0.71 5.99
C ALA A 59 0.08 -0.12 6.29
N VAL A 60 0.13 -1.37 5.82
CA VAL A 60 1.25 -2.28 6.03
C VAL A 60 2.16 -2.25 4.81
N ASP A 61 3.18 -1.40 4.88
CA ASP A 61 4.22 -1.28 3.86
C ASP A 61 5.57 -1.78 4.38
N GLY A 62 6.42 -2.27 3.48
CA GLY A 62 7.76 -2.76 3.81
C GLY A 62 8.65 -1.66 4.39
N ASN A 63 8.63 -0.47 3.78
CA ASN A 63 9.38 0.69 4.28
C ASN A 63 8.94 1.12 5.69
N SER A 64 7.62 1.20 5.92
CA SER A 64 7.06 1.59 7.22
C SER A 64 7.35 0.55 8.30
N SER A 65 7.23 -0.74 7.96
CA SER A 65 7.48 -1.85 8.87
C SER A 65 8.94 -1.94 9.31
N LEU A 66 9.88 -1.84 8.36
CA LEU A 66 11.31 -1.80 8.69
C LEU A 66 11.66 -0.55 9.52
N GLY A 67 11.07 0.60 9.19
CA GLY A 67 11.23 1.83 9.96
C GLY A 67 10.75 1.67 11.41
N ALA A 68 9.57 1.07 11.62
CA ALA A 68 9.04 0.80 12.95
C ALA A 68 9.96 -0.14 13.75
N VAL A 69 10.45 -1.23 13.13
CA VAL A 69 11.37 -2.18 13.78
C VAL A 69 12.68 -1.51 14.17
N ALA A 70 13.26 -0.68 13.28
CA ALA A 70 14.48 0.06 13.58
C ALA A 70 14.28 1.04 14.75
N LEU A 71 13.11 1.68 14.83
CA LEU A 71 12.78 2.59 15.92
C LEU A 71 12.56 1.86 17.26
N VAL A 72 11.94 0.68 17.24
CA VAL A 72 11.86 -0.19 18.43
C VAL A 72 13.26 -0.58 18.91
N TYR A 73 14.16 -0.92 17.98
CA TYR A 73 15.51 -1.35 18.32
C TYR A 73 16.34 -0.24 18.96
N GLN A 74 16.22 1.01 18.48
CA GLN A 74 17.00 2.13 18.99
C GLN A 74 16.39 2.80 20.23
N PHE A 75 15.07 2.97 20.26
CA PHE A 75 14.38 3.83 21.23
C PHE A 75 13.36 3.07 22.10
N GLY A 76 13.28 1.75 21.96
CA GLY A 76 12.40 0.87 22.73
C GLY A 76 10.97 0.78 22.17
N PHE A 77 10.14 -0.05 22.81
CA PHE A 77 8.79 -0.40 22.36
C PHE A 77 7.90 0.82 22.04
N TRP A 78 7.93 1.84 22.90
CA TRP A 78 7.07 3.01 22.76
C TRP A 78 7.37 3.85 21.52
N ALA A 79 8.63 3.89 21.08
CA ALA A 79 9.01 4.66 19.91
C ALA A 79 8.48 4.02 18.62
N GLY A 80 8.62 2.70 18.46
CA GLY A 80 8.08 2.01 17.29
C GLY A 80 6.57 1.84 17.31
N ALA A 81 5.94 1.73 18.49
CA ALA A 81 4.49 1.67 18.62
C ALA A 81 3.79 3.00 18.25
N GLY A 82 4.50 4.12 18.32
CA GLY A 82 3.96 5.43 17.94
C GLY A 82 3.52 5.52 16.48
N ILE A 83 4.22 4.83 15.56
CA ILE A 83 3.92 4.82 14.13
C ILE A 83 2.54 4.17 13.83
N PRO A 84 2.28 2.90 14.21
CA PRO A 84 0.99 2.26 13.93
C PRO A 84 -0.16 2.89 14.73
N ILE A 85 0.07 3.33 15.96
CA ILE A 85 -0.96 4.00 16.77
C ILE A 85 -1.33 5.35 16.13
N GLY A 86 -0.34 6.17 15.76
CA GLY A 86 -0.55 7.46 15.11
C GLY A 86 -1.28 7.30 13.77
N LEU A 87 -0.87 6.31 12.97
CA LEU A 87 -1.52 6.01 11.69
C LEU A 87 -2.96 5.52 11.89
N GLY A 88 -3.21 4.64 12.85
CA GLY A 88 -4.56 4.17 13.19
C GLY A 88 -5.49 5.29 13.65
N VAL A 89 -5.00 6.17 14.53
CA VAL A 89 -5.76 7.33 15.01
C VAL A 89 -6.06 8.30 13.87
N CYS A 90 -5.07 8.60 13.02
CA CYS A 90 -5.27 9.48 11.87
C CYS A 90 -6.29 8.90 10.88
N LEU A 91 -6.25 7.59 10.62
CA LEU A 91 -7.19 6.92 9.73
C LEU A 91 -8.62 6.94 10.29
N LEU A 92 -8.79 6.70 11.59
CA LEU A 92 -10.09 6.78 12.26
C LEU A 92 -10.65 8.19 12.23
N LEU A 93 -9.84 9.20 12.55
CA LEU A 93 -10.25 10.61 12.50
C LEU A 93 -10.63 11.03 11.07
N THR A 94 -9.82 10.64 10.08
CA THR A 94 -10.08 10.95 8.68
C THR A 94 -11.35 10.25 8.18
N GLY A 95 -11.57 8.99 8.54
CA GLY A 95 -12.78 8.24 8.20
C GLY A 95 -14.04 8.88 8.80
N LEU A 96 -13.97 9.33 10.06
CA LEU A 96 -15.13 9.89 10.77
C LEU A 96 -15.48 11.31 10.28
N VAL A 97 -14.46 12.16 10.06
CA VAL A 97 -14.66 13.57 9.67
C VAL A 97 -14.86 13.73 8.15
N TYR A 98 -14.03 13.09 7.35
CA TYR A 98 -13.99 13.29 5.90
C TYR A 98 -14.69 12.18 5.11
N GLY A 99 -14.85 10.97 5.67
CA GLY A 99 -15.42 9.82 4.97
C GLY A 99 -16.80 10.07 4.37
N LYS A 100 -17.72 10.70 5.11
CA LYS A 100 -19.08 11.04 4.61
C LYS A 100 -19.04 12.09 3.48
N LYS A 101 -18.17 13.09 3.58
CA LYS A 101 -18.05 14.14 2.54
C LYS A 101 -17.44 13.56 1.26
N LEU A 102 -16.34 12.83 1.38
CA LEU A 102 -15.62 12.24 0.26
C LEU A 102 -16.49 11.21 -0.50
N ASN A 103 -17.23 10.36 0.21
CA ASN A 103 -18.11 9.37 -0.42
C ASN A 103 -19.24 10.01 -1.25
N LYS A 104 -19.81 11.13 -0.77
CA LYS A 104 -20.84 11.88 -1.51
C LYS A 104 -20.33 12.51 -2.81
N MET A 105 -19.03 12.82 -2.90
CA MET A 105 -18.44 13.44 -4.09
C MET A 105 -18.10 12.44 -5.21
N ALA A 106 -18.14 11.13 -4.94
CA ALA A 106 -17.94 10.03 -5.91
C ALA A 106 -16.68 10.21 -6.78
N MET A 107 -15.59 10.67 -6.17
CA MET A 107 -14.32 10.97 -6.84
C MET A 107 -13.48 9.69 -6.96
N PHE A 108 -12.71 9.57 -8.03
CA PHE A 108 -11.84 8.41 -8.25
C PHE A 108 -10.45 8.62 -7.68
N THR A 109 -9.99 9.88 -7.64
CA THR A 109 -8.64 10.22 -7.19
C THR A 109 -8.63 11.45 -6.27
N LEU A 110 -7.53 11.65 -5.54
CA LEU A 110 -7.32 12.84 -4.71
C LEU A 110 -7.17 14.12 -5.55
N PRO A 111 -6.47 14.12 -6.71
CA PRO A 111 -6.41 15.28 -7.60
C PRO A 111 -7.77 15.73 -8.13
N ASP A 112 -8.71 14.81 -8.40
CA ASP A 112 -10.08 15.18 -8.80
C ASP A 112 -10.76 16.08 -7.75
N TYR A 113 -10.48 15.86 -6.46
CA TYR A 113 -10.99 16.71 -5.38
C TYR A 113 -10.45 18.14 -5.48
N TYR A 114 -9.16 18.29 -5.78
CA TYR A 114 -8.54 19.59 -6.00
C TYR A 114 -9.07 20.27 -7.26
N PHE A 115 -9.32 19.51 -8.34
CA PHE A 115 -9.97 20.02 -9.54
C PHE A 115 -11.33 20.64 -9.23
N ARG A 116 -12.19 19.92 -8.51
CA ARG A 116 -13.57 20.36 -8.25
C ARG A 116 -13.65 21.55 -7.30
N ARG A 117 -12.62 21.79 -6.48
CA ARG A 117 -12.58 22.89 -5.51
C ARG A 117 -11.79 24.11 -6.00
N TYR A 118 -10.75 23.92 -6.81
CA TYR A 118 -9.75 24.95 -7.18
C TYR A 118 -9.46 25.05 -8.69
N GLY A 119 -10.02 24.18 -9.52
CA GLY A 119 -9.88 24.21 -10.99
C GLY A 119 -8.64 23.47 -11.54
N ASN A 120 -8.44 23.54 -12.86
CA ASN A 120 -7.45 22.78 -13.63
C ASN A 120 -6.00 22.92 -13.14
N GLY A 121 -5.59 24.12 -12.69
CA GLY A 121 -4.20 24.36 -12.26
C GLY A 121 -3.82 23.59 -10.99
N ALA A 122 -4.74 23.52 -10.04
CA ALA A 122 -4.53 22.79 -8.78
C ALA A 122 -4.56 21.26 -8.97
N GLU A 123 -5.33 20.77 -9.95
CA GLU A 123 -5.34 19.36 -10.34
C GLU A 123 -3.97 18.92 -10.86
N GLY A 124 -3.39 19.67 -11.80
CA GLY A 124 -2.08 19.33 -12.38
C GLY A 124 -0.97 19.30 -11.32
N ILE A 125 -0.93 20.32 -10.44
CA ILE A 125 0.08 20.39 -9.36
C ILE A 125 -0.11 19.24 -8.37
N SER A 126 -1.34 19.00 -7.90
CA SER A 126 -1.62 17.91 -6.95
C SER A 126 -1.34 16.53 -7.56
N GLY A 127 -1.66 16.33 -8.84
CA GLY A 127 -1.34 15.11 -9.58
C GLY A 127 0.16 14.86 -9.66
N ILE A 128 0.96 15.88 -10.03
CA ILE A 128 2.42 15.76 -10.11
C ILE A 128 3.02 15.46 -8.72
N LEU A 129 2.60 16.18 -7.68
CA LEU A 129 3.06 15.94 -6.31
C LEU A 129 2.72 14.52 -5.83
N MET A 130 1.54 14.03 -6.20
CA MET A 130 1.12 12.66 -5.89
C MET A 130 2.01 11.63 -6.61
N ILE A 131 2.29 11.84 -7.90
CA ILE A 131 3.19 10.95 -8.67
C ILE A 131 4.57 10.89 -8.01
N VAL A 132 5.17 12.05 -7.71
CA VAL A 132 6.51 12.10 -7.07
C VAL A 132 6.50 11.39 -5.72
N SER A 133 5.45 11.62 -4.92
CA SER A 133 5.31 10.98 -3.59
C SER A 133 5.20 9.47 -3.70
N PHE A 134 4.42 8.95 -4.66
CA PHE A 134 4.30 7.52 -4.92
C PHE A 134 5.60 6.91 -5.46
N VAL A 135 6.35 7.63 -6.31
CA VAL A 135 7.66 7.16 -6.79
C VAL A 135 8.64 6.97 -5.63
N ILE A 136 8.71 7.94 -4.71
CA ILE A 136 9.56 7.82 -3.51
C ILE A 136 9.10 6.65 -2.63
N LEU A 137 7.80 6.49 -2.43
CA LEU A 137 7.23 5.39 -1.65
C LEU A 137 7.57 4.02 -2.27
N VAL A 138 7.43 3.87 -3.59
CA VAL A 138 7.78 2.63 -4.30
C VAL A 138 9.28 2.37 -4.22
N ALA A 139 10.12 3.40 -4.39
CA ALA A 139 11.57 3.27 -4.23
C ALA A 139 11.94 2.80 -2.82
N GLY A 140 11.30 3.35 -1.78
CA GLY A 140 11.50 2.90 -0.39
C GLY A 140 11.05 1.46 -0.16
N ASN A 141 9.89 1.05 -0.70
CA ASN A 141 9.44 -0.34 -0.62
C ASN A 141 10.34 -1.31 -1.41
N PHE A 142 10.91 -0.86 -2.52
CA PHE A 142 11.87 -1.64 -3.30
C PHE A 142 13.20 -1.83 -2.53
N ALA A 143 13.72 -0.76 -1.92
CA ALA A 143 14.88 -0.82 -1.04
C ALA A 143 14.65 -1.73 0.17
N ALA A 144 13.48 -1.62 0.81
CA ALA A 144 13.06 -2.50 1.91
C ALA A 144 13.04 -3.98 1.48
N SER A 145 12.51 -4.26 0.30
CA SER A 145 12.51 -5.61 -0.27
C SER A 145 13.92 -6.12 -0.52
N GLY A 146 14.80 -5.27 -1.08
CA GLY A 146 16.22 -5.58 -1.28
C GLY A 146 16.95 -5.92 0.02
N PHE A 147 16.73 -5.13 1.08
CA PHE A 147 17.28 -5.37 2.40
C PHE A 147 16.83 -6.73 2.99
N ILE A 148 15.56 -7.08 2.81
CA ILE A 148 15.03 -8.39 3.25
C ILE A 148 15.68 -9.51 2.44
N LEU A 149 15.79 -9.38 1.12
CA LEU A 149 16.45 -10.37 0.27
C LEU A 149 17.93 -10.55 0.63
N GLN A 150 18.65 -9.46 0.90
CA GLN A 150 20.04 -9.51 1.34
C GLN A 150 20.17 -10.23 2.69
N THR A 151 19.29 -9.91 3.64
CA THR A 151 19.29 -10.52 4.98
C THR A 151 18.97 -12.03 4.92
N VAL A 152 18.05 -12.44 4.05
CA VAL A 152 17.55 -13.83 3.99
C VAL A 152 18.36 -14.72 3.03
N LEU A 153 18.76 -14.20 1.87
CA LEU A 153 19.40 -14.96 0.79
C LEU A 153 20.90 -14.67 0.65
N GLY A 154 21.44 -13.65 1.33
CA GLY A 154 22.86 -13.28 1.24
C GLY A 154 23.28 -12.72 -0.13
N ILE A 155 22.31 -12.36 -0.98
CA ILE A 155 22.55 -11.76 -2.30
C ILE A 155 22.70 -10.24 -2.11
N PRO A 156 23.77 -9.61 -2.60
CA PRO A 156 24.00 -8.17 -2.44
C PRO A 156 22.97 -7.29 -3.16
#